data_AF-A0AAW1HQ84-F1
#
_entry.id   AF-A0AAW1HQ84-F1
#
_cell.length_a   1.000
_cell.length_b   1.000
_cell.length_c   1.000
_cell.angle_alpha   90.00
_cell.angle_beta   90.00
_cell.angle_gamma   90.00
#
_symmetry.space_group_name_H-M   'P 1'
#
loop_
_entity.id
_entity.type
_entity.pdbx_description
1 polymer ?
#
loop_
_entity_poly.entity_id
_entity_poly.type
_entity_poly.pdbx_seq_one_letter_code
_entity_poly.pdbx_strand_id
1 'polypeptide(L)'
;MLPSKHSFAQLLIEQEHRINLYAGTQTTLASIRNKFNRTRASHQSLRRNAVRRLIRRCVVCLKIRPVIHQPLMGDLPKIPVEPFINAGVDYCGPFLIGESFRRKAPIRKVYVAVFICMSTKAVAMEIVSSFLHKCVKKVR
;
A
#
# COMPACT_ATOMS: atom_id res chain seq x y z
N MET A 1 38.82 -17.29 12.41
CA MET A 1 38.08 -16.49 11.41
C MET A 1 36.89 -17.31 10.93
N LEU A 2 35.64 -16.88 11.17
CA LEU A 2 34.50 -17.59 10.57
C LEU A 2 34.10 -16.94 9.25
N PRO A 3 34.13 -17.68 8.13
CA PRO A 3 33.67 -17.17 6.85
C PRO A 3 32.21 -16.75 6.96
N SER A 4 31.88 -15.56 6.44
CA SER A 4 30.52 -15.02 6.42
C SER A 4 29.49 -15.87 5.65
N LYS A 5 29.95 -16.93 4.97
CA LYS A 5 29.13 -17.86 4.20
C LYS A 5 28.79 -19.15 4.97
N HIS A 6 29.42 -19.41 6.11
CA HIS A 6 29.19 -20.64 6.86
C HIS A 6 27.74 -20.73 7.39
N SER A 7 27.13 -21.91 7.32
CA SER A 7 25.73 -22.13 7.73
C SER A 7 25.46 -21.66 9.17
N PHE A 8 26.39 -21.98 10.08
CA PHE A 8 26.34 -21.53 11.48
C PHE A 8 26.20 -20.01 11.64
N ALA A 9 26.94 -19.22 10.84
CA ALA A 9 26.88 -17.77 10.92
C ALA A 9 25.52 -17.22 10.50
N GLN A 10 24.84 -17.89 9.55
CA GLN A 10 23.51 -17.48 9.08
C GLN A 10 22.45 -17.77 10.14
N LEU A 11 22.47 -18.98 10.71
CA LEU A 11 21.55 -19.40 11.78
C LEU A 11 21.69 -18.51 13.02
N LEU A 12 22.92 -18.17 13.40
CA LEU A 12 23.18 -17.27 14.52
C LEU A 12 22.58 -15.87 14.30
N ILE A 13 22.77 -15.30 13.12
CA ILE A 13 22.22 -13.98 12.78
C ILE A 13 20.68 -14.03 12.80
N GLU A 14 20.09 -15.09 12.27
CA GLU A 14 18.63 -15.25 12.23
C GLU A 14 18.04 -15.39 13.64
N GLN A 15 18.68 -16.17 14.51
CA GLN A 15 18.28 -16.31 15.90
C GLN A 15 18.36 -14.97 16.64
N GLU A 16 19.49 -14.25 16.56
CA GLU A 16 19.62 -12.95 17.21
C GLU A 16 18.68 -11.90 16.62
N HIS A 17 18.42 -11.93 15.32
CA HIS A 17 17.45 -11.04 14.68
C HIS A 17 16.03 -11.28 15.22
N ARG A 18 15.66 -12.54 15.46
CA ARG A 18 14.36 -12.91 16.04
C ARG A 18 14.24 -12.54 17.52
N ILE A 19 15.27 -12.82 18.32
CA ILE A 19 15.31 -12.48 19.76
C ILE A 19 15.21 -10.97 19.97
N ASN A 20 15.90 -10.19 19.13
CA ASN A 20 15.85 -8.73 19.18
C ASN A 20 14.64 -8.15 18.41
N LEU A 21 13.54 -8.90 18.26
CA LEU A 21 12.28 -8.42 17.68
C LEU A 21 12.44 -7.77 16.29
N TYR A 22 13.20 -8.42 15.40
CA TYR A 22 13.48 -7.94 14.04
C TYR A 22 14.22 -6.59 13.98
N ALA A 23 15.03 -6.29 14.99
CA ALA A 23 15.82 -5.06 15.01
C ALA A 23 16.82 -4.99 13.84
N GLY A 24 17.23 -3.75 13.53
CA GLY A 24 18.07 -3.44 12.39
C GLY A 24 19.48 -4.05 12.42
N THR A 25 20.26 -3.76 11.38
CA THR A 25 21.60 -4.36 11.20
C THR A 25 22.59 -4.02 12.32
N GLN A 26 22.54 -2.81 12.87
CA GLN A 26 23.50 -2.37 13.89
C GLN A 26 23.24 -3.01 15.25
N THR A 27 21.97 -3.10 15.65
CA THR A 27 21.55 -3.69 16.92
C THR A 27 21.79 -5.19 16.94
N THR A 28 21.46 -5.90 15.86
CA THR A 28 21.76 -7.34 15.71
C THR A 28 23.26 -7.61 15.77
N LEU A 29 24.09 -6.80 15.10
CA LEU A 29 25.55 -6.90 15.21
C LEU A 29 26.07 -6.64 16.63
N ALA A 30 25.54 -5.63 17.31
CA ALA A 30 25.94 -5.30 18.69
C ALA A 30 25.58 -6.44 19.65
N SER A 31 24.39 -7.04 19.50
CA SER A 31 23.95 -8.18 20.32
C SER A 31 24.87 -9.41 20.13
N ILE A 32 25.22 -9.73 18.87
CA ILE A 32 26.17 -10.79 18.56
C ILE A 32 27.54 -10.51 19.18
N ARG A 33 28.07 -9.29 19.04
CA ARG A 33 29.36 -8.91 19.62
C ARG A 33 29.36 -9.03 21.14
N ASN A 34 28.32 -8.55 21.82
CA ASN A 34 28.22 -8.62 23.27
C ASN A 34 28.17 -10.07 23.79
N LYS A 35 27.47 -10.97 23.10
CA LYS A 35 27.39 -12.39 23.47
C LYS A 35 28.72 -13.12 23.30
N PHE A 36 29.43 -12.92 22.19
CA PHE A 36 30.66 -13.66 21.89
C PHE A 36 31.93 -13.03 22.47
N ASN A 37 31.94 -11.71 22.73
CA ASN A 37 33.05 -11.06 23.42
C ASN A 37 33.18 -11.56 24.87
N ARG A 38 32.07 -11.99 25.49
CA ARG A 38 32.08 -12.56 26.85
C ARG A 38 32.65 -13.98 26.90
N THR A 39 32.61 -14.74 25.80
CA THR A 39 33.03 -16.16 25.77
C THR A 39 34.44 -16.39 25.19
N ARG A 40 35.26 -15.34 24.98
CA ARG A 40 36.58 -15.39 24.30
C ARG A 40 36.57 -16.13 22.94
N ALA A 41 35.40 -16.40 22.37
CA ALA A 41 35.26 -17.06 21.09
C ALA A 41 35.50 -16.04 19.97
N SER A 42 36.42 -16.34 19.06
CA SER A 42 36.94 -15.47 17.98
C SER A 42 35.94 -15.11 16.86
N HIS A 43 34.64 -15.12 17.15
CA HIS A 43 33.54 -14.79 16.23
C HIS A 43 33.35 -13.28 15.96
N GLN A 44 34.22 -12.42 16.51
CA GLN A 44 34.09 -10.95 16.47
C GLN A 44 34.18 -10.32 15.05
N SER A 45 34.52 -11.11 14.03
CA SER A 45 34.69 -10.65 12.64
C SER A 45 33.47 -10.87 11.72
N LEU A 46 32.26 -10.97 12.28
CA LEU A 46 31.05 -11.03 11.45
C LEU A 46 30.86 -9.71 10.67
N ARG A 47 31.01 -9.79 9.35
CA ARG A 47 31.02 -8.61 8.47
C ARG A 47 29.61 -7.99 8.40
N ARG A 48 29.50 -6.66 8.53
CA ARG A 48 28.18 -5.98 8.50
C ARG A 48 27.36 -6.30 7.26
N ASN A 49 28.02 -6.48 6.12
CA ASN A 49 27.37 -6.80 4.84
C ASN A 49 26.65 -8.15 4.88
N ALA A 50 27.15 -9.13 5.63
CA ALA A 50 26.51 -10.43 5.77
C ALA A 50 25.21 -10.32 6.57
N VAL A 51 25.23 -9.59 7.69
CA VAL A 51 24.04 -9.31 8.50
C VAL A 51 23.01 -8.50 7.72
N ARG A 52 23.44 -7.44 7.02
CA ARG A 52 22.56 -6.60 6.18
C ARG A 52 21.87 -7.43 5.10
N ARG A 53 22.59 -8.37 4.49
CA ARG A 53 22.05 -9.27 3.45
C ARG A 53 20.98 -10.20 4.00
N LEU A 54 21.18 -10.78 5.20
CA LEU A 54 20.21 -11.67 5.82
C LEU A 54 18.95 -10.93 6.28
N ILE A 55 19.10 -9.76 6.91
CA ILE A 55 17.95 -8.94 7.33
C ILE A 55 17.10 -8.49 6.13
N ARG A 56 17.74 -8.14 5.00
CA ARG A 56 17.01 -7.81 3.76
C ARG A 56 16.20 -8.98 3.17
N ARG A 57 16.59 -10.22 3.48
CA ARG A 57 15.85 -11.43 3.07
C ARG A 57 14.78 -11.84 4.09
N CYS A 58 14.74 -11.22 5.26
CA CYS A 58 13.72 -11.52 6.27
C CYS A 58 12.34 -11.07 5.79
N VAL A 59 11.41 -12.02 5.65
CA VAL A 59 10.04 -11.78 5.19
C VAL A 59 9.29 -10.83 6.14
N VAL A 60 9.50 -10.95 7.44
CA VAL A 60 8.86 -10.09 8.44
C VAL A 60 9.32 -8.64 8.32
N CYS A 61 10.63 -8.41 8.19
CA CYS A 61 11.17 -7.06 7.93
C CYS A 61 10.67 -6.47 6.62
N LEU A 62 10.54 -7.29 5.57
CA LEU A 62 10.01 -6.86 4.28
C LEU A 62 8.54 -6.43 4.39
N LYS A 63 7.73 -7.19 5.12
CA LYS A 63 6.30 -6.92 5.32
C LYS A 63 6.06 -5.65 6.17
N ILE A 64 6.91 -5.39 7.15
CA ILE A 64 6.83 -4.20 8.03
C ILE A 64 7.31 -2.94 7.31
N ARG A 65 8.08 -3.06 6.23
CA ARG A 65 8.60 -1.92 5.46
C ARG A 65 7.75 -1.65 4.22
N PRO A 66 6.69 -0.83 4.30
CA PRO A 66 5.93 -0.46 3.11
C PRO A 66 6.83 0.29 2.14
N VAL A 67 6.92 -0.20 0.90
CA VAL A 67 7.48 0.58 -0.19
C VAL A 67 6.35 1.45 -0.71
N ILE A 68 6.46 2.77 -0.50
CA ILE A 68 5.54 3.73 -1.11
C ILE A 68 5.86 3.75 -2.61
N HIS A 69 5.10 3.02 -3.40
CA HIS A 69 5.18 3.11 -4.85
C HIS A 69 4.52 4.42 -5.27
N GLN A 70 5.32 5.41 -5.67
CA GLN A 70 4.78 6.58 -6.35
C GLN A 70 4.56 6.19 -7.82
N PRO A 71 3.31 6.01 -8.27
CA PRO A 71 3.06 5.76 -9.68
C PRO A 71 3.60 6.94 -10.51
N LEU A 72 4.17 6.64 -11.68
CA LEU A 72 4.56 7.67 -12.64
C LEU A 72 3.28 8.40 -13.09
N MET A 73 3.05 9.60 -12.56
CA MET A 73 1.89 10.40 -12.94
C MET A 73 2.19 11.07 -14.28
N GLY A 74 1.25 11.01 -15.23
CA GLY A 74 1.37 11.73 -16.48
C GLY A 74 1.27 13.24 -16.25
N ASP A 75 1.98 14.02 -17.08
CA ASP A 75 1.88 15.48 -17.07
C ASP A 75 0.47 15.93 -17.45
N LEU A 76 -0.09 16.87 -16.70
CA LEU A 76 -1.36 17.49 -17.09
C LEU A 76 -1.13 18.37 -18.34
N PRO A 77 -2.04 18.33 -19.33
CA PRO A 77 -1.93 19.17 -20.52
C PRO A 77 -1.96 20.66 -20.13
N LYS A 78 -1.06 21.45 -20.73
CA LYS A 78 -0.95 22.91 -20.50
C LYS A 78 -2.09 23.71 -21.12
N ILE A 79 -2.87 23.10 -22.00
CA ILE A 79 -3.93 23.75 -22.79
C ILE A 79 -5.27 23.49 -22.11
N PRO A 80 -6.14 24.51 -21.95
CA PRO A 80 -7.50 24.29 -21.47
C PRO A 80 -8.24 23.37 -22.44
N VAL A 81 -8.51 22.16 -21.98
CA VAL A 81 -9.30 21.14 -22.66
C VAL A 81 -10.76 21.35 -22.26
N GLU A 82 -11.70 21.30 -23.22
CA GLU A 82 -13.11 21.49 -22.87
C GLU A 82 -13.53 20.44 -21.83
N PRO A 83 -14.24 20.86 -20.77
CA PRO A 83 -14.64 19.95 -19.72
C PRO A 83 -15.63 18.92 -20.28
N PHE A 84 -15.54 17.69 -19.77
CA PHE A 84 -16.39 16.54 -20.09
C PHE A 84 -16.28 15.95 -21.52
N ILE A 85 -15.31 16.36 -22.35
CA ILE A 85 -15.01 15.66 -23.64
C ILE A 85 -14.71 14.17 -23.40
N ASN A 86 -13.83 13.90 -22.42
CA ASN A 86 -13.50 12.57 -21.98
C ASN A 86 -13.85 12.47 -20.49
N ALA A 87 -14.91 11.76 -20.16
CA ALA A 87 -15.40 11.59 -18.80
C ALA A 87 -15.47 10.10 -18.44
N GLY A 88 -14.99 9.76 -17.26
CA GLY A 88 -15.28 8.48 -16.62
C GLY A 88 -16.65 8.54 -15.93
N VAL A 89 -17.36 7.43 -15.93
CA VAL A 89 -18.62 7.27 -15.18
C VAL A 89 -18.41 6.19 -14.13
N ASP A 90 -18.71 6.51 -12.89
CA ASP A 90 -18.76 5.55 -11.79
C ASP A 90 -20.13 5.58 -11.12
N TYR A 91 -20.55 4.47 -10.52
CA TYR A 91 -21.82 4.35 -9.83
C TYR A 91 -21.58 4.10 -8.35
N CYS A 92 -21.93 5.07 -7.52
CA CYS A 92 -22.00 4.84 -6.08
C CYS A 92 -23.28 4.05 -5.78
N GLY A 93 -23.15 3.05 -4.88
CA GLY A 93 -24.04 1.90 -4.70
C GLY A 93 -25.54 2.18 -4.49
N PRO A 94 -26.33 1.12 -4.26
CA PRO A 94 -27.77 1.25 -4.08
C PRO A 94 -28.08 1.89 -2.72
N PHE A 95 -28.43 3.16 -2.73
CA PHE A 95 -29.02 3.87 -1.61
C PHE A 95 -30.51 3.53 -1.51
N LEU A 96 -30.97 3.20 -0.30
CA LEU A 96 -32.38 2.98 -0.01
C LEU A 96 -32.98 4.29 0.51
N ILE A 97 -33.79 4.94 -0.31
CA ILE A 97 -34.42 6.22 0.01
C ILE A 97 -35.92 6.00 0.15
N GLY A 98 -36.51 6.52 1.23
CA GLY A 98 -37.96 6.57 1.39
C GLY A 98 -38.55 7.65 0.50
N GLU A 99 -39.58 7.33 -0.27
CA GLU A 99 -40.22 8.27 -1.22
C GLU A 99 -40.89 9.46 -0.52
N SER A 100 -41.20 9.33 0.78
CA SER A 100 -41.73 10.42 1.59
C SER A 100 -41.38 10.25 3.07
N PHE A 101 -41.58 11.31 3.85
CA PHE A 101 -41.45 11.31 5.32
C PHE A 101 -42.61 10.59 6.04
N ARG A 102 -43.47 9.85 5.32
CA ARG A 102 -44.63 9.16 5.91
C ARG A 102 -44.22 7.87 6.63
N ARG A 103 -44.95 7.50 7.68
CA ARG A 103 -44.82 6.16 8.29
C ARG A 103 -45.15 5.09 7.25
N LYS A 104 -44.27 4.09 7.08
CA LYS A 104 -44.34 3.04 6.04
C LYS A 104 -44.27 3.54 4.58
N ALA A 105 -43.54 4.63 4.32
CA ALA A 105 -43.28 5.04 2.94
C ALA A 105 -42.55 3.93 2.15
N PRO A 106 -42.89 3.73 0.86
CA PRO A 106 -42.19 2.76 0.02
C PRO A 106 -40.71 3.15 -0.09
N ILE A 107 -39.84 2.15 0.06
CA ILE A 107 -38.40 2.30 -0.01
C ILE A 107 -37.97 1.99 -1.45
N ARG A 108 -37.27 2.93 -2.09
CA ARG A 108 -36.74 2.75 -3.45
C ARG A 108 -35.22 2.68 -3.45
N LYS A 109 -34.68 1.80 -4.29
CA LYS A 109 -33.24 1.76 -4.61
C LYS A 109 -32.90 2.91 -5.55
N VAL A 110 -31.88 3.66 -5.20
CA VAL A 110 -31.38 4.82 -5.93
C VAL A 110 -29.87 4.70 -6.02
N TYR A 111 -29.31 5.05 -7.16
CA TYR A 111 -27.87 5.08 -7.41
C TYR A 111 -27.43 6.51 -7.65
N VAL A 112 -26.18 6.82 -7.37
CA VAL A 112 -25.58 8.12 -7.74
C VAL A 112 -24.56 7.86 -8.83
N ALA A 113 -24.82 8.37 -10.03
CA ALA A 113 -23.85 8.38 -11.11
C ALA A 113 -22.89 9.55 -10.91
N VAL A 114 -21.60 9.25 -10.85
CA VAL A 114 -20.51 10.20 -10.68
C VAL A 114 -19.77 10.30 -12.01
N PHE A 115 -19.82 11.48 -12.62
CA PHE A 115 -19.10 11.80 -13.85
C PHE A 115 -17.83 12.55 -13.49
N ILE A 116 -16.68 11.99 -13.87
CA ILE A 116 -15.36 12.59 -13.61
C ILE A 116 -14.76 12.99 -14.94
N CYS A 117 -14.54 14.28 -15.15
CA CYS A 117 -13.84 14.77 -16.32
C CYS A 117 -12.35 14.42 -16.22
N MET A 118 -11.80 13.70 -17.19
CA MET A 118 -10.37 13.32 -17.20
C MET A 118 -9.45 14.51 -17.46
N SER A 119 -9.96 15.52 -18.18
CA SER A 119 -9.25 16.74 -18.53
C SER A 119 -9.07 17.69 -17.35
N THR A 120 -10.15 18.00 -16.64
CA THR A 120 -10.17 19.03 -15.57
C THR A 120 -10.28 18.44 -14.17
N LYS A 121 -10.51 17.13 -14.05
CA LYS A 121 -10.87 16.43 -12.80
C LYS A 121 -12.15 16.97 -12.15
N ALA A 122 -12.97 17.71 -12.88
CA ALA A 122 -14.28 18.17 -12.41
C ALA A 122 -15.23 16.98 -12.19
N VAL A 123 -16.02 17.04 -11.12
CA VAL A 123 -16.95 15.98 -10.73
C VAL A 123 -18.38 16.50 -10.81
N ALA A 124 -19.23 15.80 -11.57
CA ALA A 124 -20.68 16.03 -11.62
C ALA A 124 -21.42 14.79 -11.11
N MET A 125 -22.50 14.99 -10.35
CA MET A 125 -23.27 13.89 -9.75
C MET A 125 -24.73 13.97 -10.16
N GLU A 126 -25.29 12.86 -10.63
CA GLU A 126 -26.72 12.74 -10.98
C GLU A 126 -27.35 11.53 -10.26
N ILE A 127 -28.58 11.70 -9.80
CA ILE A 127 -29.33 10.65 -9.11
C ILE A 127 -30.06 9.80 -10.16
N VAL A 128 -29.84 8.48 -10.13
CA VAL A 128 -30.37 7.54 -11.13
C VAL A 128 -31.17 6.41 -10.45
N SER A 129 -32.33 6.08 -10.98
CA SER A 129 -33.20 5.03 -10.42
C SER A 129 -32.83 3.61 -10.86
N SER A 130 -31.99 3.44 -11.88
CA SER A 130 -31.56 2.13 -12.39
C SER A 130 -30.16 2.19 -13.02
N PHE A 131 -29.41 1.08 -12.91
CA PHE A 131 -28.07 0.93 -13.47
C PHE A 131 -28.06 0.78 -15.02
N LEU A 132 -29.22 0.64 -15.65
CA LEU A 132 -29.36 0.36 -17.08
C LEU A 132 -29.21 1.63 -17.94
N HIS A 133 -27.97 1.84 -18.41
CA HIS A 133 -27.54 2.38 -19.72
C HIS A 133 -28.19 3.68 -20.28
N LYS A 134 -28.94 4.45 -19.50
CA LYS A 134 -29.61 5.69 -19.95
C LYS A 134 -28.88 7.00 -19.64
N CYS A 135 -27.74 6.98 -18.94
CA CYS A 135 -27.02 8.23 -18.60
C CYS A 135 -26.19 8.83 -19.74
N VAL A 136 -25.90 8.10 -20.82
CA VAL A 136 -24.99 8.57 -21.88
C VAL A 136 -25.60 9.69 -22.76
N LYS A 137 -26.92 9.90 -22.73
CA LYS A 137 -27.59 10.84 -23.64
C LYS A 137 -27.61 12.31 -23.19
N LYS A 138 -27.03 12.67 -22.05
CA LYS A 138 -27.17 14.01 -21.46
C LYS A 138 -25.89 14.85 -21.38
N VAL A 139 -24.76 14.32 -21.87
CA VAL A 139 -23.46 15.04 -21.92
C VAL A 139 -23.19 15.57 -23.35
N ARG A 140 -24.23 16.06 -24.03
CA ARG A 140 -24.11 16.82 -25.28
C ARG A 140 -24.87 18.13 -25.13
#